data_AF-A0A7V6TUZ4-F1
#
_entry.id   AF-A0A7V6TUZ4-F1
#
_cell.length_a   1.000
_cell.length_b   1.000
_cell.length_c   1.000
_cell.angle_alpha   90.00
_cell.angle_beta   90.00
_cell.angle_gamma   90.00
#
_symmetry.space_group_name_H-M   'P 1'
#
loop_
_entity.id
_entity.type
_entity.pdbx_description
1 polymer ?
#
loop_
_entity_poly.entity_id
_entity_poly.type
_entity_poly.pdbx_seq_one_letter_code
_entity_poly.pdbx_strand_id
1 'polypeptide(L)'
;MPARIKALDYIRVIATLAVIAIHVSSTYTLSNDIAYIINQSMRFAIPVFFILSGAAIFYSHYEKGRINYMVFVRKRFVKIVVPFILWTLIYLIYDAKNDISQVLSARFG
;
A
#
# COMPACT_ATOMS: atom_id res chain seq x y z
N MET A 1 -30.96 0.05 -0.07
CA MET A 1 -29.56 -0.05 -0.56
C MET A 1 -28.87 1.23 -0.16
N PRO A 2 -27.68 1.20 0.46
CA PRO A 2 -26.97 2.42 0.80
C PRO A 2 -26.82 3.31 -0.43
N ALA A 3 -26.95 4.62 -0.28
CA ALA A 3 -26.83 5.61 -1.34
C ALA A 3 -25.41 5.54 -1.92
N ARG A 4 -25.23 4.75 -2.98
CA ARG A 4 -23.95 4.65 -3.69
C ARG A 4 -23.62 6.00 -4.30
N ILE A 5 -22.56 6.62 -3.81
CA ILE A 5 -22.01 7.85 -4.38
C ILE A 5 -21.27 7.43 -5.66
N LYS A 6 -21.97 7.48 -6.80
CA LYS A 6 -21.41 7.08 -8.11
C LYS A 6 -20.08 7.76 -8.42
N ALA A 7 -19.90 9.01 -7.98
CA ALA A 7 -18.64 9.75 -8.13
C ALA A 7 -17.45 9.01 -7.48
N LEU A 8 -17.62 8.43 -6.28
CA LEU A 8 -16.55 7.69 -5.61
C LEU A 8 -16.16 6.41 -6.36
N ASP A 9 -17.15 5.76 -7.00
CA ASP A 9 -16.90 4.57 -7.80
C ASP A 9 -16.10 4.91 -9.07
N TYR A 10 -16.45 6.01 -9.77
CA TYR A 10 -15.69 6.48 -10.94
C TYR A 10 -14.24 6.85 -10.58
N ILE A 11 -14.03 7.63 -9.51
CA ILE A 11 -12.68 8.01 -9.09
C ILE A 11 -11.89 6.76 -8.68
N ARG A 12 -12.52 5.76 -8.07
CA ARG A 12 -11.85 4.49 -7.73
C ARG A 12 -11.41 3.72 -8.95
N VAL A 13 -12.22 3.66 -10.00
CA VAL A 13 -11.83 3.01 -11.27
C VAL A 13 -10.59 3.70 -11.84
N ILE A 14 -10.61 5.04 -11.93
CA ILE A 14 -9.47 5.82 -12.44
C ILE A 14 -8.22 5.60 -11.57
N ALA A 15 -8.35 5.66 -10.24
CA ALA A 15 -7.24 5.44 -9.33
C ALA A 15 -6.66 4.04 -9.47
N THR A 16 -7.50 3.01 -9.66
CA THR A 16 -7.05 1.63 -9.84
C THR A 16 -6.28 1.47 -11.15
N LEU A 17 -6.76 2.07 -12.25
CA LEU A 17 -6.04 2.08 -13.53
C LEU A 17 -4.68 2.77 -13.43
N ALA A 18 -4.62 3.90 -12.73
CA ALA A 18 -3.37 4.63 -12.51
C ALA A 18 -2.38 3.83 -11.63
N VAL A 19 -2.86 3.08 -10.62
CA VAL A 19 -2.01 2.15 -9.85
C VAL A 19 -1.42 1.05 -10.73
N ILE A 20 -2.21 0.48 -11.64
CA ILE A 20 -1.74 -0.53 -12.61
C ILE A 20 -0.66 0.10 -13.51
N ALA A 21 -0.88 1.31 -14.02
CA ALA A 21 0.09 2.02 -14.85
C ALA A 21 1.44 2.25 -14.12
N ILE A 22 1.43 2.60 -12.83
CA ILE A 22 2.66 2.72 -12.04
C ILE A 22 3.39 1.37 -11.95
N HIS A 23 2.68 0.27 -11.68
CA HIS A 23 3.32 -1.04 -11.54
C HIS A 23 3.95 -1.51 -12.86
N VAL A 24 3.22 -1.38 -13.97
CA VAL A 24 3.73 -1.77 -15.29
C VAL A 24 4.89 -0.88 -15.73
N SER A 25 4.80 0.43 -15.50
CA SER A 25 5.88 1.36 -15.88
C SER A 25 7.10 1.24 -14.98
N SER A 26 6.95 0.85 -13.71
CA SER A 26 8.04 0.82 -12.71
C SER A 26 9.27 0.05 -13.19
N THR A 27 9.06 -1.09 -13.85
CA THR A 27 10.12 -1.96 -14.39
C THR A 27 10.99 -1.26 -15.43
N TYR A 28 10.45 -0.26 -16.15
CA TYR A 28 11.13 0.42 -17.25
C TYR A 28 11.57 1.85 -16.91
N THR A 29 11.36 2.30 -15.67
CA THR A 29 11.64 3.70 -15.26
C THR A 29 13.11 4.10 -15.40
N LEU A 30 14.05 3.15 -15.32
CA LEU A 30 15.49 3.43 -15.45
C LEU A 30 15.98 3.43 -16.91
N SER A 31 15.22 2.83 -17.83
CA SER A 31 15.63 2.61 -19.21
C SER A 31 14.78 3.37 -20.23
N ASN A 32 13.71 4.03 -19.80
CA ASN A 32 12.75 4.71 -20.68
C ASN A 32 12.16 5.96 -20.00
N ASP A 33 12.49 7.13 -20.55
CA ASP A 33 12.02 8.43 -20.05
C ASP A 33 10.49 8.57 -20.09
N ILE A 34 9.83 7.98 -21.09
CA ILE A 34 8.37 7.99 -21.19
C ILE A 34 7.78 7.18 -20.02
N ALA A 35 8.37 6.02 -19.71
CA ALA A 35 7.93 5.22 -18.57
C ALA A 35 8.15 5.97 -17.24
N TYR A 36 9.27 6.69 -17.10
CA TYR A 36 9.53 7.55 -15.96
C TYR A 36 8.49 8.66 -15.80
N ILE A 37 8.19 9.39 -16.88
CA ILE A 37 7.19 10.47 -16.88
C ILE A 37 5.80 9.93 -16.52
N ILE A 38 5.40 8.79 -17.10
CA ILE A 38 4.11 8.14 -16.78
C ILE A 38 4.08 7.74 -15.31
N ASN A 39 5.14 7.10 -14.81
CA ASN A 39 5.21 6.66 -13.41
C ASN A 39 5.05 7.85 -12.45
N GLN A 40 5.80 8.92 -12.70
CA GLN A 40 5.78 10.11 -11.86
C GLN A 40 4.45 10.86 -11.95
N SER A 41 3.86 10.95 -13.14
CA SER A 41 2.56 11.60 -13.34
C SER A 41 1.41 10.81 -12.71
N MET A 42 1.50 9.49 -12.64
CA MET A 42 0.47 8.64 -12.06
C MET A 42 0.61 8.46 -10.54
N ARG A 43 1.73 8.85 -9.93
CA ARG A 43 2.03 8.64 -8.50
C ARG A 43 0.98 9.19 -7.52
N PHE A 44 0.17 10.17 -7.94
CA PHE A 44 -0.99 10.65 -7.16
C PHE A 44 -2.03 9.56 -6.89
N ALA A 45 -2.06 8.48 -7.68
CA ALA A 45 -3.01 7.39 -7.55
C ALA A 45 -2.88 6.66 -6.21
N ILE A 46 -1.67 6.58 -5.65
CA ILE A 46 -1.40 5.91 -4.38
C ILE A 46 -2.16 6.57 -3.21
N PRO A 47 -1.95 7.88 -2.91
CA PRO A 47 -2.69 8.54 -1.84
C PRO A 47 -4.19 8.63 -2.12
N VAL A 48 -4.61 8.83 -3.38
CA VAL A 48 -6.04 8.87 -3.73
C VAL A 48 -6.71 7.52 -3.49
N PHE A 49 -6.11 6.42 -3.91
CA PHE A 49 -6.64 5.08 -3.70
C PHE A 49 -6.76 4.73 -2.20
N PHE A 50 -5.78 5.15 -1.40
CA PHE A 50 -5.81 4.98 0.05
C PHE A 50 -6.98 5.76 0.69
N ILE A 51 -7.16 7.03 0.34
CA ILE A 51 -8.25 7.87 0.85
C ILE A 51 -9.61 7.31 0.42
N LEU A 52 -9.78 6.92 -0.84
CA LEU A 52 -11.03 6.33 -1.35
C LEU A 52 -11.40 5.04 -0.63
N SER A 53 -10.41 4.19 -0.33
CA SER A 53 -10.61 2.96 0.44
C SER A 53 -11.08 3.25 1.87
N GLY A 54 -10.54 4.30 2.50
CA GLY A 54 -11.00 4.79 3.79
C GLY A 54 -12.43 5.35 3.74
N ALA A 55 -12.68 6.26 2.81
CA ALA A 55 -13.96 6.94 2.61
C ALA A 55 -15.09 5.94 2.36
N ALA A 56 -14.88 4.94 1.50
CA ALA A 56 -15.86 3.90 1.21
C ALA A 56 -16.34 3.16 2.46
N ILE A 57 -15.41 2.86 3.36
CA ILE A 57 -15.69 2.12 4.58
C ILE A 57 -16.36 3.03 5.60
N PHE A 58 -15.94 4.29 5.67
CA PHE A 58 -16.59 5.32 6.49
C PHE A 58 -18.06 5.50 6.10
N TYR A 59 -18.36 5.74 4.81
CA TYR A 59 -19.74 5.88 4.32
C TYR A 59 -20.58 4.64 4.61
N SER A 60 -20.03 3.44 4.42
CA SER A 60 -20.72 2.18 4.71
C SER A 60 -21.08 1.99 6.19
N HIS A 61 -20.29 2.55 7.12
CA HIS A 61 -20.58 2.49 8.56
C HIS A 61 -21.45 3.67 9.03
N TYR A 62 -21.33 4.83 8.38
CA TYR A 62 -22.12 6.02 8.64
C TYR A 62 -23.61 5.77 8.39
N GLU A 63 -23.98 5.18 7.26
CA GLU A 63 -25.37 4.84 6.95
C GLU A 63 -26.00 3.82 7.91
N LYS A 64 -25.18 3.05 8.64
CA LYS A 64 -25.66 2.06 9.60
C LYS A 64 -25.84 2.62 11.02
N GLY A 65 -25.60 3.92 11.23
CA GLY A 65 -25.80 4.59 12.53
C GLY A 65 -24.91 4.06 13.67
N ARG A 66 -23.89 3.25 13.36
CA ARG A 66 -23.08 2.51 14.34
C ARG A 66 -21.59 2.78 14.10
N ILE A 67 -21.14 3.98 14.42
CA ILE A 67 -19.71 4.31 14.33
C ILE A 67 -19.10 4.32 15.73
N ASN A 68 -18.54 3.18 16.14
CA ASN A 68 -17.53 3.20 17.19
C ASN A 68 -16.15 3.39 16.53
N TYR A 69 -15.77 4.66 16.39
CA TYR A 69 -14.52 5.08 15.74
C TYR A 69 -13.29 4.35 16.33
N MET A 70 -13.26 4.17 17.65
CA MET A 70 -12.13 3.54 18.34
C MET A 70 -12.02 2.05 18.01
N VAL A 71 -13.14 1.33 17.93
CA VAL A 71 -13.16 -0.09 17.52
C VAL A 71 -12.74 -0.23 16.05
N PHE A 72 -13.15 0.70 15.19
CA PHE A 72 -12.77 0.74 13.78
C PHE A 72 -11.26 0.91 13.59
N VAL A 73 -10.67 1.91 14.24
CA VAL A 73 -9.22 2.19 14.16
C VAL A 73 -8.42 1.03 14.75
N ARG A 74 -8.81 0.50 15.92
CA ARG A 74 -8.11 -0.63 16.56
C ARG A 74 -8.05 -1.87 15.68
N LYS A 75 -9.18 -2.27 15.06
CA LYS A 75 -9.22 -3.43 14.16
C LYS A 75 -8.29 -3.25 12.97
N ARG A 76 -8.22 -2.04 12.42
CA ARG A 76 -7.37 -1.71 11.27
C ARG A 76 -5.90 -1.65 11.65
N PHE A 77 -5.58 -1.04 12.79
CA PHE A 77 -4.23 -0.93 13.31
C PHE A 77 -3.61 -2.32 13.50
N VAL A 78 -4.31 -3.23 14.19
CA VAL A 78 -3.82 -4.61 14.40
C VAL A 78 -3.61 -5.33 13.06
N LYS A 79 -4.52 -5.17 12.11
CA LYS A 79 -4.42 -5.81 10.78
C LYS A 79 -3.25 -5.29 9.94
N ILE A 80 -2.74 -4.08 10.20
CA ILE A 80 -1.60 -3.49 9.48
C ILE A 80 -0.29 -3.73 10.25
N VAL A 81 -0.29 -3.45 11.55
CA VAL A 81 0.91 -3.47 12.39
C VAL A 81 1.41 -4.88 12.65
N VAL A 82 0.52 -5.87 12.85
CA VAL A 82 0.94 -7.25 13.11
C VAL A 82 1.71 -7.84 11.92
N PRO A 83 1.20 -7.80 10.67
CA PRO A 83 1.99 -8.25 9.52
C PRO A 83 3.26 -7.44 9.33
N PHE A 84 3.22 -6.12 9.55
CA PHE A 84 4.39 -5.26 9.41
C PHE A 84 5.51 -5.68 10.35
N ILE A 85 5.24 -5.78 11.65
CA ILE A 85 6.24 -6.20 12.66
C ILE A 85 6.75 -7.61 12.34
N LEU A 86 5.86 -8.54 11.98
CA LEU A 86 6.25 -9.90 11.64
C LEU A 86 7.22 -9.93 10.46
N TRP A 87 6.93 -9.20 9.38
CA TRP A 87 7.83 -9.10 8.23
C TRP A 87 9.13 -8.38 8.57
N THR A 88 9.09 -7.30 9.34
CA THR A 88 10.30 -6.60 9.80
C THR A 88 11.21 -7.53 10.59
N LEU A 89 10.66 -8.34 11.50
CA LEU A 89 11.45 -9.32 12.26
C LEU A 89 12.08 -10.38 11.34
N ILE A 90 11.33 -10.91 10.37
CA ILE A 90 11.85 -11.86 9.38
C ILE A 90 13.02 -11.24 8.60
N TYR A 91 12.86 -10.01 8.11
CA TYR A 91 13.91 -9.32 7.38
C TYR A 91 15.15 -9.06 8.23
N LEU A 92 14.98 -8.60 9.47
CA LEU A 92 16.12 -8.37 10.38
C LEU A 92 16.90 -9.65 10.67
N ILE A 93 16.21 -10.79 10.86
CA ILE A 93 16.88 -12.09 11.07
C ILE A 93 17.60 -12.55 9.80
N TYR A 94 16.97 -12.38 8.63
CA TYR A 94 17.57 -12.74 7.36
C TYR A 94 18.83 -11.94 7.08
N ASP A 95 18.78 -10.62 7.27
CA ASP A 95 19.89 -9.70 7.03
C ASP A 95 21.06 -9.96 7.99
N ALA A 96 20.77 -10.12 9.29
CA ALA A 96 21.77 -10.47 10.29
C ALA A 96 22.49 -11.79 9.98
N LYS A 97 21.80 -12.78 9.40
CA LYS A 97 22.43 -14.03 8.95
C LYS A 97 23.35 -13.82 7.75
N ASN A 98 22.93 -13.02 6.78
CA ASN A 98 23.73 -12.75 5.58
C ASN A 98 25.03 -12.01 5.93
N ASP A 99 24.96 -11.00 6.80
CA ASP A 99 26.13 -10.26 7.26
C ASP A 99 27.13 -11.14 8.02
N ILE A 100 26.65 -11.96 8.95
CA ILE A 100 27.51 -12.90 9.70
C ILE A 100 28.17 -13.90 8.74
N SER A 101 27.45 -14.40 7.74
CA SER A 101 27.98 -15.35 6.77
C SER A 101 29.10 -14.75 5.91
N GLN A 102 28.99 -13.46 5.53
CA GLN A 102 30.02 -12.76 4.76
C GLN A 102 31.26 -12.41 5.60
N VAL A 103 31.08 -12.02 6.86
CA VAL A 103 32.21 -11.72 7.75
C VAL A 103 33.01 -12.98 8.09
N LEU A 104 32.34 -14.11 8.27
CA LEU A 104 33.00 -15.39 8.54
C LEU A 104 33.77 -15.91 7.32
N SER A 105 33.21 -15.80 6.11
CA SER A 105 33.92 -16.20 4.88
C SER A 105 35.10 -15.28 4.56
N ALA A 106 35.01 -13.98 4.87
CA ALA A 106 36.10 -13.02 4.66
C ALA A 106 37.22 -13.11 5.72
N ARG A 107 36.95 -13.69 6.90
CA ARG A 107 37.95 -13.84 7.98
C ARG A 107 38.61 -15.22 8.04
N PHE A 108 37.96 -16.26 7.50
CA PHE A 108 38.45 -17.65 7.60
C PHE A 108 38.59 -18.35 6.24
N GLY A 109 38.47 -17.63 5.12
CA GLY A 109 38.89 -18.05 3.78
C GLY A 109 40.09 -17.25 3.32
#